data_AF-A0A6L8GJE5-F1
#
_entry.id   AF-A0A6L8GJE5-F1
#
_cell.length_a   1.000
_cell.length_b   1.000
_cell.length_c   1.000
_cell.angle_alpha   90.00
_cell.angle_beta   90.00
_cell.angle_gamma   90.00
#
_symmetry.space_group_name_H-M   'P 1'
#
loop_
_entity.id
_entity.type
_entity.pdbx_description
1 polymer ?
#
loop_
_entity_poly.entity_id
_entity_poly.type
_entity_poly.pdbx_seq_one_letter_code
_entity_poly.pdbx_strand_id
1 'polypeptide(L)' 'MSDTPAAVTAETETEVGSYFVANYPPFSVWTPEAVSDAAHPALAAPPADVPLGLYLHIPFCRKRCHFCYFRVYT' A
#
# COMPACT_ATOMS: atom_id res chain seq x y z
N MET A 1 25.09 22.51 -41.77
CA MET A 1 24.00 22.49 -40.78
C MET A 1 24.24 21.25 -39.92
N SER A 2 25.03 21.40 -38.86
CA SER A 2 25.47 20.29 -38.00
C SER A 2 24.42 20.04 -36.92
N ASP A 3 24.22 18.76 -36.63
CA ASP A 3 23.33 18.17 -35.63
C ASP A 3 23.62 18.63 -34.19
N THR A 4 22.59 18.74 -33.35
CA THR A 4 22.62 18.52 -31.90
C THR A 4 21.18 18.44 -31.37
N PRO A 5 20.69 17.25 -30.95
CA PRO A 5 19.57 17.20 -30.03
C PRO A 5 20.05 17.70 -28.67
N ALA A 6 19.37 18.69 -28.11
CA ALA A 6 19.63 19.12 -26.75
C ALA A 6 19.44 17.92 -25.80
N ALA A 7 20.52 17.59 -25.08
CA ALA A 7 20.50 16.58 -24.04
C ALA A 7 19.51 17.01 -22.94
N VAL A 8 18.47 16.21 -22.72
CA VAL A 8 17.72 16.27 -21.46
C VAL A 8 18.50 15.44 -20.45
N THR A 9 19.56 16.04 -19.92
CA THR A 9 20.17 15.61 -18.66
C THR A 9 19.42 16.28 -17.53
N ALA A 10 18.62 15.51 -16.82
CA ALA A 10 18.44 15.62 -15.37
C ALA A 10 17.74 14.34 -14.92
N GLU A 11 18.54 13.34 -14.55
CA GLU A 11 18.11 12.28 -13.65
C GLU A 11 17.51 12.97 -12.42
N THR A 12 16.19 12.94 -12.28
CA THR A 12 15.52 13.48 -11.10
C THR A 12 15.75 12.47 -9.99
N GLU A 13 16.58 12.82 -9.01
CA GLU A 13 16.76 12.03 -7.79
C GLU A 13 15.38 11.86 -7.14
N THR A 14 14.98 10.61 -6.88
CA THR A 14 13.67 10.33 -6.30
C THR A 14 13.61 10.84 -4.87
N GLU A 15 12.87 11.92 -4.64
CA GLU A 15 12.65 12.50 -3.32
C GLU A 15 11.75 11.60 -2.47
N VAL A 16 11.89 11.65 -1.14
CA VAL A 16 11.03 10.90 -0.21
C VAL A 16 9.60 11.46 -0.26
N GLY A 17 8.76 10.82 -1.08
CA GLY A 17 7.32 11.04 -1.22
C GLY A 17 6.64 9.71 -1.61
N SER A 18 5.39 9.48 -1.17
CA SER A 18 4.73 8.18 -1.34
C SER A 18 4.25 7.97 -2.78
N TYR A 19 5.10 7.44 -3.66
CA TYR A 19 4.69 7.04 -5.01
C TYR A 19 3.76 5.82 -5.04
N PHE A 20 3.60 5.13 -3.91
CA PHE A 20 2.68 4.01 -3.76
C PHE A 20 1.81 4.20 -2.51
N VAL A 21 0.54 4.54 -2.75
CA VAL A 21 -0.51 4.59 -1.72
C VAL A 21 -1.31 3.29 -1.82
N ALA A 22 -0.97 2.32 -0.97
CA ALA A 22 -1.64 1.01 -0.95
C ALA A 22 -3.10 1.08 -0.48
N ASN A 23 -3.42 2.08 0.35
CA ASN A 23 -4.75 2.32 0.90
C ASN A 23 -4.88 3.79 1.33
N TYR A 24 -6.11 4.32 1.40
CA TYR A 24 -6.38 5.67 1.87
C TYR A 24 -7.32 5.68 3.09
N PRO A 25 -6.93 6.29 4.22
CA PRO A 25 -5.64 6.95 4.47
C PRO A 25 -4.44 5.99 4.48
N PRO A 26 -3.23 6.44 4.10
CA PRO A 26 -2.05 5.58 4.04
C PRO A 26 -1.69 5.01 5.41
N PHE A 27 -1.08 3.81 5.45
CA PHE A 27 -0.74 3.13 6.70
C PHE A 27 0.14 3.97 7.64
N SER A 28 0.93 4.92 7.10
CA SER A 28 1.77 5.83 7.87
C SER A 28 1.01 6.78 8.81
N VAL A 29 -0.28 7.00 8.57
CA VAL A 29 -1.13 7.85 9.43
C VAL A 29 -2.07 7.05 10.33
N TRP A 30 -1.92 5.72 10.36
CA TRP A 30 -2.74 4.86 11.21
C TRP A 30 -2.23 4.93 12.65
N THR A 31 -3.16 5.02 13.60
CA THR A 31 -2.85 5.06 15.03
C THR A 31 -3.57 3.93 15.79
N PRO A 32 -3.03 3.46 16.92
CA PRO A 32 -3.71 2.50 17.77
C PRO A 32 -5.09 2.99 18.27
N GLU A 33 -5.22 4.28 18.55
CA GLU A 33 -6.45 4.89 19.08
C GLU A 33 -7.60 4.81 18.06
N ALA A 34 -7.29 4.92 16.77
CA ALA A 34 -8.27 4.84 15.69
C ALA A 34 -9.01 3.48 15.63
N VAL A 35 -8.46 2.43 16.23
CA VAL A 35 -9.15 1.14 16.36
C VAL A 35 -10.41 1.30 17.22
N SER A 36 -10.26 1.94 18.39
CA SER A 36 -11.37 2.21 19.30
C SER A 36 -12.30 3.28 18.74
N ASP A 37 -11.74 4.37 18.23
CA ASP A 37 -12.51 5.57 17.91
C ASP A 37 -13.24 5.49 16.57
N ALA A 38 -12.74 4.70 15.62
CA ALA A 38 -13.30 4.61 14.27
C ALA A 38 -13.64 3.18 13.83
N ALA A 39 -12.72 2.22 13.98
CA ALA A 39 -12.92 0.88 13.43
C ALA A 39 -14.05 0.11 14.16
N HIS A 40 -14.05 0.09 15.50
CA HIS A 40 -15.11 -0.59 16.25
C HIS A 40 -16.52 -0.02 16.00
N PRO A 41 -16.74 1.31 16.03
CA PRO A 41 -18.04 1.88 15.66
C PRO A 41 -18.49 1.53 14.24
N ALA A 42 -17.57 1.55 13.26
CA ALA A 42 -17.88 1.20 11.88
C ALA A 42 -18.33 -0.26 11.73
N LEU A 43 -17.70 -1.19 12.46
CA LEU A 43 -18.05 -2.61 12.45
C LEU A 43 -19.34 -2.92 13.23
N ALA A 44 -19.72 -2.08 14.18
CA ALA A 44 -20.97 -2.20 14.94
C ALA A 44 -22.19 -1.60 14.21
N ALA A 45 -21.96 -0.84 13.14
CA ALA A 45 -23.03 -0.25 12.33
C ALA A 45 -23.81 -1.32 11.54
N PRO A 46 -25.09 -1.07 11.21
CA PRO A 46 -25.83 -1.93 10.31
C PRO A 46 -25.11 -2.11 8.96
N PRO A 47 -25.17 -3.31 8.35
CA PRO A 47 -24.53 -3.54 7.07
C PRO A 47 -25.15 -2.66 5.99
N ALA A 48 -24.30 -2.13 5.10
CA ALA A 48 -24.77 -1.48 3.88
C ALA A 48 -25.31 -2.52 2.89
N ASP A 49 -26.17 -2.08 1.98
CA ASP A 49 -26.70 -2.92 0.89
C ASP A 49 -25.65 -3.13 -0.22
N VAL A 50 -24.51 -3.72 0.16
CA VAL A 50 -23.38 -4.05 -0.71
C VAL A 50 -22.84 -5.45 -0.34
N PRO A 51 -22.31 -6.24 -1.29
CA PRO A 51 -21.72 -7.53 -0.96
C PRO A 51 -20.53 -7.43 -0.01
N LEU A 52 -20.41 -8.39 0.92
CA LEU A 52 -19.26 -8.49 1.82
C LEU A 52 -18.00 -8.91 1.04
N GLY A 53 -16.96 -8.06 1.08
CA GLY A 53 -15.61 -8.42 0.67
C GLY A 53 -14.80 -8.96 1.85
N LEU A 54 -14.19 -10.14 1.70
CA LEU A 54 -13.39 -10.77 2.75
C LEU A 54 -11.95 -10.99 2.28
N TYR A 55 -10.99 -10.40 2.99
CA TYR A 55 -9.55 -10.59 2.77
C TYR A 55 -8.96 -11.53 3.84
N LEU A 56 -8.34 -12.63 3.41
CA LEU A 56 -7.60 -13.55 4.28
C LEU A 56 -6.13 -13.56 3.86
N HIS A 57 -5.24 -13.23 4.81
CA HIS A 57 -3.80 -13.37 4.60
C HIS A 57 -3.36 -14.79 4.95
N ILE A 58 -2.91 -15.57 3.95
CA ILE A 58 -2.34 -16.91 4.15
C ILE A 58 -0.80 -16.79 4.06
N PRO A 59 -0.07 -16.74 5.18
CA PRO A 59 1.34 -16.37 5.18
C PRO A 59 2.28 -17.55 4.87
N PHE A 60 1.78 -18.65 4.30
CA PHE A 60 2.57 -19.86 4.09
C PHE A 60 2.90 -20.05 2.62
N CYS A 61 4.18 -20.24 2.33
CA CYS A 61 4.67 -20.60 1.00
C CYS A 61 5.58 -21.83 1.11
N ARG A 62 5.51 -22.75 0.14
CA ARG A 62 6.41 -23.91 0.11
C ARG A 62 7.89 -23.51 -0.05
N LYS A 63 8.14 -22.44 -0.80
CA LYS A 63 9.45 -21.78 -0.97
C LYS A 63 9.23 -20.28 -1.06
N ARG A 64 10.18 -19.49 -0.54
CA ARG A 64 10.17 -18.03 -0.64
C ARG A 64 10.75 -17.58 -1.99
N CYS A 65 10.01 -16.74 -2.71
CA CYS A 65 10.51 -16.08 -3.93
C CYS A 65 11.53 -14.98 -3.58
N HIS A 66 12.54 -14.77 -4.43
CA HIS A 66 13.56 -13.74 -4.22
C HIS A 66 13.00 -12.31 -4.19
N PHE A 67 11.93 -12.05 -4.94
CA PHE A 67 11.26 -10.75 -5.02
C PHE A 67 10.10 -10.60 -4.00
N CYS A 68 9.95 -11.52 -3.04
CA CYS A 68 8.79 -11.51 -2.15
C CYS A 68 8.90 -10.40 -1.09
N TYR A 69 8.01 -9.40 -1.20
CA TYR A 69 7.82 -8.31 -0.23
C TYR A 69 6.71 -8.58 0.80
N PHE A 70 5.99 -9.69 0.69
CA PHE A 70 4.94 -10.05 1.65
C PHE A 70 5.52 -10.68 2.91
N ARG A 71 4.84 -10.44 4.04
CA ARG A 71 5.15 -11.11 5.31
C ARG A 71 4.70 -12.56 5.24
N VAL A 72 5.66 -13.46 5.05
CA VAL A 72 5.47 -14.91 5.00
C VAL A 72 6.25 -15.59 6.11
N TYR A 73 5.76 -16.74 6.58
CA TYR A 73 6.45 -17.66 7.48
C TYR A 73 6.87 -18.89 6.66
N THR A 74 8.16 -19.18 6.64
CA THR A 74 8.74 -20.37 6.00
C THR A 74 9.50 -21.19 7.02
#